data_AF-A0AAD7UPG8-F1
#
_entry.id   AF-A0AAD7UPG8-F1
#
_cell.length_a   1.000
_cell.length_b   1.000
_cell.length_c   1.000
_cell.angle_alpha   90.00
_cell.angle_beta   90.00
_cell.angle_gamma   90.00
#
_symmetry.space_group_name_H-M   'P 1'
#
loop_
_entity.id
_entity.type
_entity.pdbx_description
1 polymer ?
#
loop_
_entity_poly.entity_id
_entity_poly.type
_entity_poly.pdbx_seq_one_letter_code
_entity_poly.pdbx_strand_id
1 'polypeptide(L)'
;MWGCQPVLTRYLQTVGELDRWATVCATQFASAVFIGVAAIVRRLARQSGGECDMDETPSWSVQKRLAAGFTFGCIASVRATTNFISTGFTSAWHITTIAMFGPFFTATASWLALGERMDSRAWPSVCVAITGAVLVATGEAHEAEDSATLWGAVAGCSLQALSMCFSASARVTMKATAGHLTSTQLLGFQYFVVVIATFAMTIPRFAQAWGPWLRLGTNVWVALFSLAFFVQWIAAEMQVVLIRRLGPAAYTCFQPLRIVSTVAVDAIFLGEAVKGALSWAGLVLVVGAISTYLVAKALGARNETPGKIEPKGSFMEMMQNTIRRMGRSDPRRAAYVSVERTEVSIEEDGKGDAADVEGD
;
A
#
# COMPACT_ATOMS: atom_id res chain seq x y z
N MET A 1 12.67 9.09 0.82
CA MET A 1 12.67 8.08 1.92
C MET A 1 12.49 6.66 1.39
N TRP A 2 11.38 6.31 0.71
CA TRP A 2 11.20 4.94 0.20
C TRP A 2 12.27 4.47 -0.81
N GLY A 3 12.94 5.37 -1.53
CA GLY A 3 14.09 5.01 -2.39
C GLY A 3 15.37 4.69 -1.63
N CYS A 4 15.52 5.19 -0.40
CA CYS A 4 16.64 4.84 0.48
C CYS A 4 16.58 3.37 0.94
N GLN A 5 15.37 2.80 0.98
CA GLN A 5 15.11 1.45 1.50
C GLN A 5 15.99 0.36 0.87
N PRO A 6 16.03 0.17 -0.46
CA PRO A 6 16.86 -0.85 -1.08
C PRO A 6 18.36 -0.65 -0.80
N VAL A 7 18.86 0.59 -0.85
CA VAL A 7 20.28 0.91 -0.59
C VAL A 7 20.67 0.55 0.85
N LEU A 8 19.91 1.03 1.83
CA LEU A 8 20.16 0.71 3.24
C LEU A 8 20.02 -0.78 3.52
N THR A 9 19.06 -1.45 2.88
CA THR A 9 18.87 -2.90 3.04
C THR A 9 20.06 -3.67 2.47
N ARG A 10 20.56 -3.29 1.28
CA ARG A 10 21.76 -3.86 0.66
C ARG A 10 22.98 -3.65 1.55
N TYR A 11 23.19 -2.41 2.02
CA TYR A 11 24.29 -2.08 2.93
C TYR A 11 24.29 -2.95 4.20
N LEU A 12 23.13 -3.13 4.83
CA LEU A 12 23.00 -4.00 6.02
C LEU A 12 23.30 -5.47 5.72
N GLN A 13 22.97 -5.94 4.51
CA GLN A 13 23.22 -7.32 4.09
C GLN A 13 24.68 -7.57 3.69
N THR A 14 25.33 -6.60 3.04
CA THR A 14 26.70 -6.76 2.52
C THR A 14 27.76 -6.38 3.55
N VAL A 15 27.61 -5.24 4.23
CA VAL A 15 28.58 -4.74 5.21
C VAL A 15 28.31 -5.31 6.60
N GLY A 16 27.03 -5.47 6.95
CA GLY A 16 26.62 -6.04 8.24
C GLY A 16 26.55 -7.56 8.25
N GLU A 17 26.67 -8.21 7.09
CA GLU A 17 26.47 -9.67 6.91
C GLU A 17 25.18 -10.20 7.57
N LEU A 18 24.16 -9.33 7.66
CA LEU A 18 22.94 -9.65 8.38
C LEU A 18 22.03 -10.54 7.55
N ASP A 19 21.42 -11.53 8.21
CA ASP A 19 20.37 -12.31 7.57
C ASP A 19 19.19 -11.42 7.15
N ARG A 20 18.66 -11.70 5.95
CA ARG A 20 17.62 -10.87 5.33
C ARG A 20 16.35 -10.84 6.19
N TRP A 21 15.90 -11.97 6.72
CA TRP A 21 14.66 -12.01 7.51
C TRP A 21 14.87 -11.45 8.90
N ALA A 22 16.03 -11.70 9.52
CA ALA A 22 16.37 -11.08 10.80
C ALA A 22 16.39 -9.55 10.68
N THR A 23 16.96 -9.01 9.58
CA THR A 23 17.01 -7.57 9.32
C THR A 23 15.62 -6.96 9.20
N VAL A 24 14.72 -7.61 8.43
CA VAL A 24 13.33 -7.15 8.30
C VAL A 24 12.60 -7.25 9.64
N CYS A 25 12.72 -8.38 10.34
CA CYS A 25 12.12 -8.59 11.64
C CYS A 25 12.51 -7.49 12.63
N ALA A 26 13.81 -7.24 12.79
CA ALA A 26 14.32 -6.26 13.73
C ALA A 26 13.93 -4.82 13.36
N THR A 27 13.99 -4.44 12.07
CA THR A 27 13.62 -3.09 11.64
C THR A 27 12.12 -2.83 11.78
N GLN A 28 11.28 -3.83 11.49
CA GLN A 28 9.83 -3.74 11.69
C GLN A 28 9.46 -3.74 13.18
N PHE A 29 10.17 -4.52 13.99
CA PHE A 29 10.02 -4.52 15.45
C PHE A 29 10.37 -3.15 16.05
N ALA A 30 11.53 -2.58 15.67
CA ALA A 30 11.92 -1.24 16.09
C ALA A 30 10.88 -0.18 15.66
N SER A 31 10.35 -0.29 14.44
CA SER A 31 9.28 0.59 13.94
C SER A 31 7.98 0.45 14.74
N ALA A 32 7.63 -0.77 15.15
CA ALA A 32 6.48 -1.02 16.03
C ALA A 32 6.68 -0.39 17.41
N VAL A 33 7.89 -0.48 17.97
CA VAL A 33 8.23 0.19 19.24
C VAL A 33 8.09 1.71 19.10
N PHE A 34 8.62 2.31 18.03
CA PHE A 34 8.49 3.75 17.82
C PHE A 34 7.03 4.20 17.69
N ILE A 35 6.22 3.45 16.92
CA ILE A 35 4.78 3.70 16.82
C ILE A 35 4.10 3.58 18.19
N GLY A 36 4.44 2.57 18.99
CA GLY A 36 3.90 2.37 20.33
C GLY A 36 4.23 3.52 21.26
N VAL A 37 5.48 3.96 21.28
CA VAL A 37 5.94 5.12 22.07
C VAL A 37 5.21 6.39 21.62
N ALA A 38 5.15 6.66 20.32
CA ALA A 38 4.44 7.82 19.80
C ALA A 38 2.95 7.81 20.15
N ALA A 39 2.30 6.64 20.14
CA ALA A 39 0.92 6.48 20.56
C ALA A 39 0.73 6.78 22.06
N ILE A 40 1.66 6.33 22.92
CA ILE A 40 1.64 6.63 24.36
C ILE A 40 1.83 8.13 24.60
N VAL A 41 2.84 8.75 23.96
CA VAL A 41 3.10 10.19 24.10
C VAL A 41 1.90 11.01 23.66
N ARG A 42 1.25 10.68 22.52
CA ARG A 42 0.03 11.35 22.07
C ARG A 42 -1.13 11.18 23.07
N ARG A 43 -1.25 10.02 23.72
CA ARG A 43 -2.28 9.79 24.77
C ARG A 43 -2.01 10.63 26.02
N LEU A 44 -0.76 10.69 26.49
CA LEU A 44 -0.39 11.48 27.66
C LEU A 44 -0.56 13.00 27.40
N ALA A 45 -0.18 13.46 26.21
CA ALA A 45 -0.39 14.84 25.79
C ALA A 45 -1.88 15.20 25.77
N ARG A 46 -2.74 14.32 25.24
CA ARG A 46 -4.20 14.50 25.25
C ARG A 46 -4.79 14.54 26.65
N GLN A 47 -4.31 13.71 27.57
CA GLN A 47 -4.75 13.74 28.97
C GLN A 47 -4.37 15.05 29.68
N SER A 48 -3.26 15.67 29.29
CA SER A 48 -2.77 16.89 29.93
C SER A 48 -3.42 18.17 29.36
N GLY A 49 -3.89 18.14 28.12
CA GLY A 49 -4.35 19.32 27.38
C GLY A 49 -5.82 19.71 27.53
N GLY A 50 -6.67 18.89 28.17
CA GLY A 50 -8.10 19.20 28.33
C GLY A 50 -8.93 19.32 27.03
N GLU A 51 -8.29 19.29 25.87
CA GLU A 51 -8.93 19.35 24.57
C GLU A 51 -9.51 17.97 24.24
N CYS A 52 -10.81 17.83 24.45
CA CYS A 52 -11.63 16.77 23.89
C CYS A 52 -11.60 16.88 22.36
N ASP A 53 -10.52 16.38 21.77
CA ASP A 53 -10.39 16.19 20.32
C ASP A 53 -11.58 15.32 19.89
N MET A 54 -12.50 15.92 19.13
CA MET A 54 -13.59 15.23 18.44
C MET A 54 -13.03 14.37 17.29
N ASP A 55 -12.06 13.52 17.61
CA ASP A 55 -11.68 12.39 16.77
C ASP A 55 -12.88 11.45 16.77
N GLU A 56 -13.64 11.55 15.68
CA GLU A 56 -14.80 10.74 15.31
C GLU A 56 -14.81 9.39 16.03
N THR A 57 -15.84 9.18 16.86
CA THR A 57 -16.10 7.87 17.43
C THR A 57 -16.09 6.85 16.29
N PRO A 58 -15.20 5.84 16.32
CA PRO A 58 -15.06 4.92 15.21
C PRO A 58 -16.41 4.23 14.97
N SER A 59 -17.00 4.45 13.79
CA SER A 59 -18.32 3.91 13.46
C SER A 59 -18.35 2.37 13.35
N TRP A 60 -17.19 1.75 13.18
CA TRP A 60 -17.05 0.30 13.10
C TRP A 60 -16.92 -0.34 14.48
N SER A 61 -17.64 -1.46 14.65
CA SER A 61 -17.43 -2.33 15.80
C SER A 61 -15.97 -2.77 15.93
N VAL A 62 -15.53 -3.02 17.16
CA VAL A 62 -14.15 -3.43 17.46
C VAL A 62 -13.73 -4.64 16.62
N GLN A 63 -14.61 -5.64 16.46
CA GLN A 63 -14.36 -6.84 15.64
C GLN A 63 -14.06 -6.49 14.18
N LYS A 64 -14.83 -5.60 13.54
CA LYS A 64 -14.60 -5.17 12.15
C LYS A 64 -13.27 -4.43 12.00
N ARG A 65 -12.90 -3.61 12.99
CA ARG A 65 -11.62 -2.88 13.00
C ARG A 65 -10.44 -3.83 13.13
N LEU A 66 -10.53 -4.80 14.03
CA LEU A 66 -9.51 -5.85 14.18
C LEU A 66 -9.38 -6.65 12.88
N ALA A 67 -10.49 -7.13 12.32
CA ALA A 67 -10.50 -7.88 11.07
C ALA A 67 -9.84 -7.09 9.93
N ALA A 68 -10.23 -5.84 9.71
CA ALA A 68 -9.64 -5.00 8.66
C ALA A 68 -8.15 -4.70 8.90
N GLY A 69 -7.76 -4.48 10.16
CA GLY A 69 -6.35 -4.31 10.55
C GLY A 69 -5.50 -5.54 10.24
N PHE A 70 -5.97 -6.72 10.63
CA PHE A 70 -5.30 -8.00 10.33
C PHE A 70 -5.29 -8.31 8.84
N THR A 71 -6.39 -8.09 8.11
CA THR A 71 -6.42 -8.26 6.65
C THR A 71 -5.36 -7.38 5.99
N PHE A 72 -5.26 -6.11 6.38
CA PHE A 72 -4.23 -5.21 5.90
C PHE A 72 -2.82 -5.72 6.23
N GLY A 73 -2.59 -6.14 7.48
CA GLY A 73 -1.31 -6.68 7.92
C GLY A 73 -0.88 -7.93 7.17
N CYS A 74 -1.81 -8.85 6.89
CA CYS A 74 -1.58 -10.03 6.07
C CYS A 74 -1.23 -9.66 4.62
N ILE A 75 -2.00 -8.76 3.98
CA ILE A 75 -1.70 -8.27 2.63
C ILE A 75 -0.29 -7.65 2.57
N ALA A 76 0.03 -6.78 3.54
CA ALA A 76 1.31 -6.12 3.63
C ALA A 76 2.47 -7.11 3.88
N SER A 77 2.24 -8.16 4.67
CA SER A 77 3.20 -9.22 4.93
C SER A 77 3.45 -10.08 3.69
N VAL A 78 2.41 -10.53 3.00
CA VAL A 78 2.57 -11.30 1.74
C VAL A 78 3.31 -10.45 0.70
N ARG A 79 2.96 -9.17 0.56
CA ARG A 79 3.70 -8.23 -0.30
C ARG A 79 5.19 -8.14 0.07
N ALA A 80 5.50 -7.99 1.36
CA ALA A 80 6.88 -7.89 1.81
C ALA A 80 7.65 -9.18 1.51
N THR A 81 7.11 -10.32 1.90
CA THR A 81 7.71 -11.64 1.71
C THR A 81 7.93 -11.97 0.23
N THR A 82 6.93 -11.72 -0.63
CA THR A 82 7.05 -11.94 -2.09
C THR A 82 8.11 -11.02 -2.71
N ASN A 83 8.15 -9.75 -2.32
CA ASN A 83 9.19 -8.81 -2.77
C ASN A 83 10.59 -9.20 -2.30
N PHE A 84 10.72 -9.83 -1.12
CA PHE A 84 12.02 -10.31 -0.63
C PHE A 84 12.45 -11.59 -1.34
N ILE A 85 11.54 -12.55 -1.50
CA ILE A 85 11.84 -13.80 -2.18
C ILE A 85 12.18 -13.55 -3.65
N SER A 86 11.54 -12.58 -4.32
CA SER A 86 11.81 -12.27 -5.73
C SER A 86 13.28 -11.89 -5.97
N THR A 87 13.90 -11.16 -5.02
CA THR A 87 15.34 -10.79 -5.07
C THR A 87 16.30 -11.97 -4.98
N GLY A 88 15.82 -13.15 -4.58
CA GLY A 88 16.61 -14.38 -4.61
C GLY A 88 16.57 -15.11 -5.94
N PHE A 89 15.57 -14.83 -6.79
CA PHE A 89 15.33 -15.58 -8.03
C PHE A 89 15.73 -14.81 -9.29
N THR A 90 15.67 -13.48 -9.26
CA THR A 90 15.99 -12.64 -10.42
C THR A 90 16.84 -11.44 -10.00
N SER A 91 17.46 -10.80 -10.99
CA SER A 91 18.29 -9.61 -10.76
C SER A 91 17.46 -8.41 -10.30
N ALA A 92 18.11 -7.49 -9.57
CA ALA A 92 17.46 -6.31 -9.01
C ALA A 92 16.83 -5.39 -10.08
N TRP A 93 17.38 -5.38 -11.30
CA TRP A 93 16.88 -4.56 -12.39
C TRP A 93 15.50 -5.04 -12.87
N HIS A 94 15.29 -6.36 -13.04
CA HIS A 94 13.98 -6.92 -13.40
C HIS A 94 12.91 -6.57 -12.37
N ILE A 95 13.25 -6.72 -11.08
CA ILE A 95 12.36 -6.42 -9.95
C ILE A 95 11.95 -4.95 -9.97
N THR A 96 12.92 -4.07 -10.19
CA THR A 96 12.69 -2.63 -10.24
C THR A 96 11.82 -2.27 -11.42
N THR A 97 12.11 -2.79 -12.61
CA THR A 97 11.30 -2.59 -13.82
C THR A 97 9.85 -2.99 -13.61
N ILE A 98 9.60 -4.17 -13.05
CA ILE A 98 8.23 -4.62 -12.75
C ILE A 98 7.57 -3.72 -11.69
N ALA A 99 8.33 -3.30 -10.68
CA ALA A 99 7.81 -2.41 -9.64
C ALA A 99 7.39 -1.03 -10.18
N MET A 100 7.97 -0.58 -11.30
CA MET A 100 7.60 0.69 -11.95
C MET A 100 6.22 0.63 -12.62
N PHE A 101 5.70 -0.57 -12.92
CA PHE A 101 4.31 -0.74 -13.34
C PHE A 101 3.30 -0.63 -12.19
N GLY A 102 3.77 -0.45 -10.95
CA GLY A 102 2.92 -0.27 -9.77
C GLY A 102 1.76 0.73 -9.89
N PRO A 103 1.90 1.88 -10.60
CA PRO A 103 0.80 2.79 -10.86
C PRO A 103 -0.35 2.17 -11.65
N PHE A 104 -0.08 1.29 -12.63
CA PHE A 104 -1.14 0.62 -13.39
C PHE A 104 -1.91 -0.36 -12.50
N PHE A 105 -1.20 -1.22 -11.75
CA PHE A 105 -1.84 -2.14 -10.80
C PHE A 105 -2.69 -1.38 -9.78
N THR A 106 -2.18 -0.27 -9.27
CA THR A 106 -2.89 0.53 -8.26
C THR A 106 -4.07 1.28 -8.88
N ALA A 107 -3.94 1.85 -10.08
CA ALA A 107 -5.04 2.50 -10.77
C ALA A 107 -6.16 1.51 -11.09
N THR A 108 -5.84 0.31 -11.59
CA THR A 108 -6.81 -0.76 -11.84
C THR A 108 -7.49 -1.21 -10.56
N ALA A 109 -6.73 -1.49 -9.49
CA ALA A 109 -7.31 -1.91 -8.22
C ALA A 109 -8.18 -0.81 -7.59
N SER A 110 -7.75 0.46 -7.67
CA SER A 110 -8.50 1.61 -7.16
C SER A 110 -9.79 1.83 -7.95
N TRP A 111 -9.73 1.67 -9.27
CA TRP A 111 -10.92 1.74 -10.12
C TRP A 111 -11.91 0.63 -9.82
N LEU A 112 -11.45 -0.62 -9.72
CA LEU A 112 -12.31 -1.78 -9.43
C LEU A 112 -12.93 -1.73 -8.04
N ALA A 113 -12.16 -1.35 -7.01
CA ALA A 113 -12.60 -1.41 -5.63
C ALA A 113 -13.30 -0.14 -5.13
N LEU A 114 -12.87 1.04 -5.61
CA LEU A 114 -13.35 2.34 -5.12
C LEU A 114 -14.10 3.14 -6.19
N GLY A 115 -14.11 2.69 -7.45
CA GLY A 115 -14.67 3.46 -8.57
C GLY A 115 -13.86 4.73 -8.91
N GLU A 116 -12.70 4.93 -8.29
CA GLU A 116 -11.86 6.10 -8.52
C GLU A 116 -11.18 5.99 -9.89
N ARG A 117 -11.45 6.95 -10.78
CA ARG A 117 -10.78 7.04 -12.08
C ARG A 117 -9.50 7.86 -11.94
N MET A 118 -8.43 7.36 -12.53
CA MET A 118 -7.19 8.13 -12.66
C MET A 118 -7.41 9.32 -13.61
N ASP A 119 -6.88 10.48 -13.25
CA ASP A 119 -6.89 11.67 -14.11
C ASP A 119 -6.29 11.32 -15.47
N SER A 120 -7.01 11.63 -16.55
CA SER A 120 -6.57 11.35 -17.92
C SER A 120 -5.24 12.03 -18.24
N ARG A 121 -4.96 13.18 -17.62
CA ARG A 121 -3.70 13.92 -17.78
C ARG A 121 -2.50 13.24 -17.09
N ALA A 122 -2.76 12.36 -16.12
CA ALA A 122 -1.70 11.63 -15.43
C ALA A 122 -1.13 10.50 -16.30
N TRP A 123 -1.92 9.93 -17.21
CA TRP A 123 -1.50 8.77 -18.03
C TRP A 123 -0.24 9.02 -18.87
N PRO A 124 -0.16 10.08 -19.70
CA PRO A 124 1.05 10.33 -20.49
C PRO A 124 2.28 10.48 -19.61
N SER A 125 2.15 11.22 -18.49
CA SER A 125 3.25 11.47 -17.56
C SER A 125 3.73 10.19 -16.87
N VAL A 126 2.81 9.30 -16.48
CA VAL A 126 3.13 7.99 -15.90
C VAL A 126 3.83 7.11 -16.93
N CYS A 127 3.33 7.04 -18.17
CA CYS A 127 3.98 6.25 -19.23
C CYS A 127 5.41 6.75 -19.49
N VAL A 128 5.60 8.06 -19.63
CA VAL A 128 6.92 8.67 -19.82
C VAL A 128 7.81 8.38 -18.61
N ALA A 129 7.35 8.59 -17.37
CA ALA A 129 8.13 8.28 -16.17
C ALA A 129 8.53 6.80 -16.08
N ILE A 130 7.67 5.87 -16.53
CA ILE A 130 7.98 4.43 -16.56
C ILE A 130 9.03 4.14 -17.63
N THR A 131 8.93 4.73 -18.82
CA THR A 131 9.98 4.64 -19.84
C THR A 131 11.33 5.12 -19.30
N GLY A 132 11.35 6.26 -18.60
CA GLY A 132 12.59 6.78 -17.99
C GLY A 132 13.14 5.85 -16.93
N ALA A 133 12.27 5.32 -16.07
CA ALA A 133 12.64 4.36 -15.05
C ALA A 133 13.23 3.05 -15.64
N VAL A 134 12.66 2.57 -16.75
CA VAL A 134 13.19 1.42 -17.50
C VAL A 134 14.55 1.76 -18.09
N LEU A 135 14.73 2.94 -18.69
CA LEU A 135 16.01 3.39 -19.23
C LEU A 135 17.11 3.41 -18.15
N VAL A 136 16.80 3.91 -16.95
CA VAL A 136 17.70 3.83 -15.79
C VAL A 136 18.04 2.37 -15.46
N ALA A 137 17.03 1.52 -15.32
CA ALA A 137 17.24 0.11 -14.99
C ALA A 137 18.09 -0.62 -16.04
N THR A 138 17.87 -0.34 -17.33
CA THR A 138 18.63 -0.95 -18.43
C THR A 138 20.05 -0.41 -18.54
N GLY A 139 20.27 0.87 -18.23
CA GLY A 139 21.58 1.50 -18.26
C GLY A 139 22.52 0.86 -17.24
N GLU A 140 22.00 0.59 -16.04
CA GLU A 140 22.74 -0.13 -14.99
C GLU A 140 22.86 -1.64 -15.27
N ALA A 141 21.87 -2.25 -15.93
CA ALA A 141 21.88 -3.68 -16.23
C ALA A 141 23.02 -4.08 -17.19
N HIS A 142 23.44 -3.19 -18.09
CA HIS A 142 24.54 -3.48 -19.02
C HIS A 142 25.89 -3.69 -18.32
N GLU A 143 26.02 -3.21 -17.07
CA GLU A 143 27.24 -3.38 -16.26
C GLU A 143 27.17 -4.61 -15.34
N ALA A 144 26.01 -5.25 -15.19
CA ALA A 144 25.82 -6.41 -14.31
C ALA A 144 25.95 -7.72 -15.11
N GLU A 145 26.94 -8.56 -14.78
CA GLU A 145 27.07 -9.91 -15.34
C GLU A 145 25.81 -10.76 -15.08
N ASP A 146 25.19 -11.23 -16.15
CA ASP A 146 23.87 -11.88 -16.13
C ASP A 146 24.03 -13.39 -15.84
N SER A 147 24.05 -13.76 -14.55
CA SER A 147 24.16 -15.16 -14.12
C SER A 147 22.80 -15.80 -13.77
N ALA A 148 21.68 -15.19 -14.13
CA ALA A 148 20.35 -15.70 -13.79
C ALA A 148 19.90 -16.79 -14.78
N THR A 149 19.42 -17.92 -14.26
CA THR A 149 18.77 -18.94 -15.10
C THR A 149 17.41 -18.42 -15.58
N LEU A 150 17.00 -18.80 -16.80
CA LEU A 150 15.71 -18.39 -17.38
C LEU A 150 14.52 -18.67 -16.43
N TRP A 151 14.51 -19.85 -15.80
CA TRP A 151 13.47 -20.23 -14.85
C TRP A 151 13.48 -19.37 -13.58
N GLY A 152 14.66 -19.03 -13.05
CA GLY A 152 14.79 -18.10 -11.94
C GLY A 152 14.24 -16.72 -12.30
N ALA A 153 14.59 -16.20 -13.48
CA ALA A 153 14.09 -14.92 -13.96
C ALA A 153 12.54 -14.90 -14.04
N VAL A 154 11.93 -15.92 -14.66
CA VAL A 154 10.47 -16.03 -14.77
C VAL A 154 9.79 -16.12 -13.40
N ALA A 155 10.33 -16.94 -12.49
CA ALA A 155 9.79 -17.09 -11.14
C ALA A 155 9.89 -15.77 -10.35
N GLY A 156 11.04 -15.11 -10.37
CA GLY A 156 11.27 -13.82 -9.71
C GLY A 156 10.37 -12.71 -10.26
N CYS A 157 10.22 -12.62 -11.58
CA CYS A 157 9.35 -11.66 -12.25
C CYS A 157 7.87 -11.89 -11.89
N SER A 158 7.42 -13.15 -11.91
CA SER A 158 6.03 -13.51 -11.55
C SER A 158 5.73 -13.17 -10.09
N LEU A 159 6.67 -13.47 -9.19
CA LEU A 159 6.54 -13.16 -7.77
C LEU A 159 6.55 -11.65 -7.51
N GLN A 160 7.31 -10.89 -8.30
CA GLN A 160 7.30 -9.43 -8.23
C GLN A 160 5.99 -8.83 -8.74
N ALA A 161 5.43 -9.35 -9.84
CA ALA A 161 4.13 -8.92 -10.34
C ALA A 161 3.03 -9.21 -9.29
N LEU A 162 3.07 -10.39 -8.66
CA LEU A 162 2.19 -10.74 -7.55
C LEU A 162 2.34 -9.78 -6.37
N SER A 163 3.58 -9.43 -6.00
CA SER A 163 3.86 -8.41 -4.99
C SER A 163 3.24 -7.06 -5.33
N MET A 164 3.26 -6.66 -6.61
CA MET A 164 2.60 -5.41 -7.04
C MET A 164 1.08 -5.46 -6.90
N CYS A 165 0.45 -6.61 -7.16
CA CYS A 165 -0.98 -6.80 -6.87
C CYS A 165 -1.28 -6.61 -5.38
N PHE A 166 -0.54 -7.27 -4.48
CA PHE A 166 -0.72 -7.06 -3.03
C PHE A 166 -0.39 -5.63 -2.60
N SER A 167 0.58 -4.99 -3.25
CA SER A 167 0.88 -3.58 -3.01
C SER A 167 -0.27 -2.67 -3.41
N ALA A 168 -0.93 -2.92 -4.53
CA ALA A 168 -2.12 -2.19 -4.96
C ALA A 168 -3.28 -2.39 -3.97
N SER A 169 -3.56 -3.64 -3.60
CA SER A 169 -4.57 -3.99 -2.61
C SER A 169 -4.32 -3.31 -1.26
N ALA A 170 -3.07 -3.29 -0.77
CA ALA A 170 -2.72 -2.62 0.47
C ALA A 170 -3.09 -1.12 0.43
N ARG A 171 -2.82 -0.43 -0.68
CA ARG A 171 -3.15 1.00 -0.84
C ARG A 171 -4.66 1.23 -0.90
N VAL A 172 -5.39 0.36 -1.59
CA VAL A 172 -6.86 0.39 -1.62
C VAL A 172 -7.41 0.20 -0.20
N THR A 173 -6.90 -0.76 0.56
CA THR A 173 -7.30 -0.97 1.97
C THR A 173 -6.95 0.23 2.86
N MET A 174 -5.79 0.88 2.65
CA MET A 174 -5.45 2.11 3.38
C MET A 174 -6.49 3.21 3.16
N LYS A 175 -6.99 3.37 1.93
CA LYS A 175 -8.03 4.35 1.58
C LYS A 175 -9.41 3.92 2.11
N ALA A 176 -9.79 2.65 1.94
CA ALA A 176 -11.08 2.11 2.39
C ALA A 176 -11.25 2.14 3.92
N THR A 177 -10.15 2.12 4.67
CA THR A 177 -10.15 2.20 6.14
C THR A 177 -10.03 3.63 6.68
N ALA A 178 -10.06 4.65 5.81
CA ALA A 178 -10.10 6.04 6.23
C ALA A 178 -11.36 6.31 7.07
N GLY A 179 -11.23 7.02 8.20
CA GLY A 179 -12.32 7.27 9.15
C GLY A 179 -12.62 6.11 10.12
N HIS A 180 -12.14 4.89 9.85
CA HIS A 180 -12.42 3.73 10.71
C HIS A 180 -11.21 3.25 11.53
N LEU A 181 -10.01 3.38 10.97
CA LEU A 181 -8.75 3.04 11.61
C LEU A 181 -7.78 4.21 11.51
N THR A 182 -7.13 4.56 12.61
CA THR A 182 -6.04 5.55 12.58
C THR A 182 -4.85 5.00 11.80
N SER A 183 -4.01 5.89 11.23
CA SER A 183 -2.81 5.47 10.50
C SER A 183 -1.87 4.66 11.39
N THR A 184 -1.74 5.07 12.66
CA THR A 184 -0.96 4.40 13.71
C THR A 184 -1.46 2.99 13.98
N GLN A 185 -2.78 2.78 14.11
CA GLN A 185 -3.35 1.45 14.29
C GLN A 185 -3.10 0.55 13.08
N LEU A 186 -3.33 1.06 11.87
CA LEU A 186 -3.16 0.31 10.63
C LEU A 186 -1.71 -0.17 10.46
N LEU A 187 -0.73 0.72 10.68
CA LEU A 187 0.69 0.38 10.65
C LEU A 187 1.09 -0.56 11.79
N GLY A 188 0.52 -0.41 12.98
CA GLY A 188 0.73 -1.32 14.10
C GLY A 188 0.37 -2.77 13.75
N PHE A 189 -0.80 -2.99 13.12
CA PHE A 189 -1.18 -4.32 12.63
C PHE A 189 -0.22 -4.86 11.56
N GLN A 190 0.19 -4.01 10.61
CA GLN A 190 1.19 -4.41 9.61
C GLN A 190 2.49 -4.86 10.25
N TYR A 191 3.07 -4.07 11.15
CA TYR A 191 4.33 -4.44 11.77
C TYR A 191 4.20 -5.68 12.63
N PHE A 192 3.12 -5.80 13.39
CA PHE A 192 2.86 -7.00 14.20
C PHE A 192 2.85 -8.27 13.35
N VAL A 193 2.06 -8.29 12.27
CA VAL A 193 1.96 -9.46 11.38
C VAL A 193 3.27 -9.73 10.65
N VAL A 194 3.97 -8.70 10.17
CA VAL A 194 5.25 -8.85 9.48
C VAL A 194 6.34 -9.35 10.44
N VAL A 195 6.41 -8.85 11.67
CA VAL A 195 7.37 -9.30 12.68
C VAL A 195 7.16 -10.78 12.99
N ILE A 196 5.92 -11.21 13.23
CA ILE A 196 5.63 -12.63 13.48
C ILE A 196 6.04 -13.50 12.30
N ALA A 197 5.64 -13.11 11.08
CA ALA A 197 5.92 -13.88 9.87
C ALA A 197 7.44 -13.98 9.60
N THR A 198 8.16 -12.86 9.73
CA THR A 198 9.61 -12.83 9.48
C THR A 198 10.42 -13.48 10.58
N PHE A 199 10.00 -13.34 11.85
CA PHE A 199 10.60 -14.06 12.97
C PHE A 199 10.47 -15.57 12.79
N ALA A 200 9.30 -16.06 12.39
CA ALA A 200 9.07 -17.48 12.11
C ALA A 200 10.05 -18.04 11.05
N MET A 201 10.36 -17.24 10.02
CA MET A 201 11.34 -17.61 8.98
C MET A 201 12.79 -17.66 9.50
N THR A 202 13.09 -17.05 10.64
CA THR A 202 14.44 -17.12 11.27
C THR A 202 14.62 -18.33 12.17
N ILE A 203 13.54 -18.94 12.68
CA ILE A 203 13.59 -20.03 13.68
C ILE A 203 14.50 -21.19 13.24
N PRO A 204 14.41 -21.73 12.00
CA PRO A 204 15.23 -22.89 11.60
C PRO A 204 16.74 -22.62 11.59
N ARG A 205 17.15 -21.34 11.57
CA ARG A 205 18.54 -20.89 11.46
C ARG A 205 18.86 -19.81 12.48
N PHE A 206 18.26 -19.89 13.66
CA PHE A 206 18.28 -18.82 14.66
C PHE A 206 19.70 -18.35 14.99
N ALA A 207 20.63 -19.28 15.25
CA ALA A 207 22.02 -18.94 15.57
C ALA A 207 22.73 -18.19 14.43
N GLN A 208 22.49 -18.57 13.18
CA GLN A 208 23.08 -17.91 12.00
C GLN A 208 22.42 -16.55 11.73
N ALA A 209 21.09 -16.46 11.92
CA ALA A 209 20.35 -15.22 11.67
C ALA A 209 20.63 -14.14 12.71
N TRP A 210 20.76 -14.53 13.99
CA TRP A 210 20.86 -13.61 15.12
C TRP A 210 22.28 -13.48 15.70
N GLY A 211 23.17 -14.44 15.47
CA GLY A 211 24.55 -14.40 15.93
C GLY A 211 25.34 -13.16 15.50
N PRO A 212 25.27 -12.72 14.22
CA PRO A 212 25.97 -11.53 13.74
C PRO A 212 25.57 -10.23 14.45
N TRP A 213 24.35 -10.16 15.02
CA TRP A 213 23.82 -8.96 15.65
C TRP A 213 24.60 -8.49 16.88
N LEU A 214 25.32 -9.43 17.53
CA LEU A 214 26.15 -9.14 18.70
C LEU A 214 27.47 -8.44 18.36
N ARG A 215 27.87 -8.42 17.08
CA ARG A 215 29.17 -7.92 16.62
C ARG A 215 29.03 -6.72 15.68
N LEU A 216 27.87 -6.10 15.64
CA LEU A 216 27.60 -5.00 14.73
C LEU A 216 28.36 -3.72 15.13
N GLY A 217 29.08 -3.16 14.15
CA GLY A 217 29.70 -1.85 14.30
C GLY A 217 28.69 -0.70 14.33
N THR A 218 29.10 0.45 14.86
CA THR A 218 28.26 1.65 15.00
C THR A 218 27.62 2.09 13.68
N ASN A 219 28.34 2.00 12.56
CA ASN A 219 27.81 2.39 11.24
C ASN A 219 26.62 1.53 10.81
N VAL A 220 26.62 0.23 11.15
CA VAL A 220 25.52 -0.68 10.85
C VAL A 220 24.30 -0.33 11.70
N TRP A 221 24.50 -0.02 12.98
CA TRP A 221 23.43 0.46 13.86
C TRP A 221 22.80 1.76 13.38
N VAL A 222 23.60 2.72 12.91
CA VAL A 222 23.09 3.96 12.31
C VAL A 222 22.24 3.66 11.07
N ALA A 223 22.71 2.82 10.15
CA ALA A 223 21.94 2.44 8.97
C ALA A 223 20.63 1.72 9.34
N LEU A 224 20.66 0.86 10.36
CA LEU A 224 19.49 0.13 10.85
C LEU A 224 18.47 1.07 11.50
N PHE A 225 18.93 2.01 12.33
CA PHE A 225 18.10 3.06 12.90
C PHE A 225 17.49 3.92 11.79
N SER A 226 18.28 4.36 10.80
CA SER A 226 17.77 5.16 9.69
C SER A 226 16.69 4.43 8.89
N LEU A 227 16.89 3.12 8.66
CA LEU A 227 15.92 2.27 7.98
C LEU A 227 14.64 2.11 8.82
N ALA A 228 14.73 1.81 10.11
CA ALA A 228 13.56 1.63 10.97
C ALA A 228 12.79 2.96 11.17
N PHE A 229 13.49 4.04 11.51
CA PHE A 229 12.88 5.30 11.90
C PHE A 229 12.37 6.11 10.69
N PHE A 230 13.25 6.47 9.76
CA PHE A 230 12.87 7.36 8.65
C PHE A 230 12.07 6.63 7.56
N VAL A 231 12.52 5.43 7.19
CA VAL A 231 11.93 4.72 6.07
C VAL A 231 10.71 3.92 6.52
N GLN A 232 10.86 3.03 7.49
CA GLN A 232 9.78 2.13 7.86
C GLN A 232 8.68 2.86 8.64
N TRP A 233 9.01 3.71 9.62
CA TRP A 233 7.99 4.44 10.37
C TRP A 233 7.53 5.72 9.67
N ILE A 234 8.38 6.76 9.57
CA ILE A 234 7.94 8.09 9.09
C ILE A 234 7.39 8.01 7.66
N ALA A 235 8.12 7.38 6.73
CA ALA A 235 7.66 7.32 5.35
C ALA A 235 6.40 6.46 5.17
N ALA A 236 6.18 5.44 6.01
CA ALA A 236 4.94 4.68 5.97
C ALA A 236 3.76 5.47 6.55
N GLU A 237 3.95 6.21 7.64
CA GLU A 237 2.90 7.06 8.21
C GLU A 237 2.50 8.16 7.23
N MET A 238 3.49 8.84 6.63
CA MET A 238 3.27 9.81 5.56
C MET A 238 2.57 9.17 4.35
N GLN A 239 2.97 7.97 3.95
CA GLN A 239 2.32 7.26 2.85
C GLN A 239 0.85 7.00 3.13
N VAL A 240 0.49 6.50 4.32
CA VAL A 240 -0.91 6.24 4.68
C VAL A 240 -1.72 7.55 4.66
N VAL A 241 -1.17 8.63 5.23
CA VAL A 241 -1.82 9.95 5.21
C VAL A 241 -2.03 10.45 3.78
N LEU A 242 -0.99 10.39 2.94
CA LEU A 242 -1.05 10.85 1.56
C LEU A 242 -2.02 10.02 0.72
N ILE A 243 -2.03 8.69 0.85
CA ILE A 243 -2.99 7.83 0.14
C ILE A 243 -4.41 8.12 0.56
N ARG A 244 -4.67 8.32 1.86
CA ARG A 244 -6.00 8.65 2.35
C ARG A 244 -6.50 10.00 1.84
N ARG A 245 -5.61 10.99 1.74
CA ARG A 245 -5.93 12.33 1.25
C ARG A 245 -6.05 12.41 -0.28
N LEU A 246 -5.04 11.94 -1.00
CA LEU A 246 -4.93 12.09 -2.46
C LEU A 246 -5.60 10.95 -3.25
N GLY A 247 -5.81 9.80 -2.62
CA GLY A 247 -6.23 8.56 -3.29
C GLY A 247 -5.05 7.69 -3.71
N PRO A 248 -5.23 6.35 -3.83
CA PRO A 248 -4.17 5.42 -4.20
C PRO A 248 -3.53 5.72 -5.57
N ALA A 249 -4.35 5.96 -6.59
CA ALA A 249 -3.89 6.16 -7.96
C ALA A 249 -3.02 7.43 -8.11
N ALA A 250 -3.48 8.55 -7.52
CA ALA A 250 -2.75 9.81 -7.53
C ALA A 250 -1.41 9.70 -6.80
N TYR A 251 -1.39 9.05 -5.63
CA TYR A 251 -0.14 8.81 -4.89
C TYR A 251 0.87 8.03 -5.73
N THR A 252 0.43 6.99 -6.44
CA THR A 252 1.35 6.16 -7.24
C THR A 252 1.98 6.87 -8.43
N CYS A 253 1.39 7.98 -8.91
CA CYS A 253 2.02 8.79 -9.96
C CYS A 253 3.37 9.39 -9.53
N PHE A 254 3.60 9.55 -8.20
CA PHE A 254 4.87 10.02 -7.65
C PHE A 254 5.88 8.90 -7.38
N GLN A 255 5.47 7.63 -7.53
CA GLN A 255 6.33 6.49 -7.21
C GLN A 255 7.63 6.46 -8.04
N PRO A 256 7.67 6.89 -9.32
CA PRO A 256 8.94 6.91 -10.07
C PRO A 256 10.01 7.85 -9.49
N LEU A 257 9.66 8.89 -8.71
CA LEU A 257 10.65 9.71 -7.97
C LEU A 257 11.49 8.86 -7.00
N ARG A 258 10.99 7.68 -6.63
CA ARG A 258 11.74 6.72 -5.81
C ARG A 258 13.10 6.43 -6.42
N ILE A 259 13.19 6.19 -7.74
CA ILE A 259 14.46 5.89 -8.42
C ILE A 259 15.47 7.02 -8.24
N VAL A 260 15.04 8.27 -8.40
CA VAL A 260 15.91 9.45 -8.23
C VAL A 260 16.51 9.45 -6.82
N SER A 261 15.67 9.21 -5.80
CA SER A 261 16.15 9.13 -4.43
C SER A 261 17.00 7.89 -4.15
N THR A 262 16.76 6.77 -4.82
CA THR A 262 17.60 5.58 -4.72
C THR A 262 19.00 5.90 -5.24
N VAL A 263 19.10 6.39 -6.48
CA VAL A 263 20.36 6.76 -7.14
C VAL A 263 21.16 7.76 -6.30
N ALA A 264 20.50 8.80 -5.78
CA ALA A 264 21.18 9.80 -4.96
C ALA A 264 21.76 9.20 -3.66
N VAL A 265 21.02 8.30 -3.01
CA VAL A 265 21.45 7.66 -1.76
C VAL A 265 22.53 6.61 -2.04
N ASP A 266 22.42 5.90 -3.16
CA ASP A 266 23.40 4.91 -3.61
C ASP A 266 24.78 5.56 -3.84
N ALA A 267 24.79 6.70 -4.53
CA ALA A 267 26.00 7.50 -4.73
C ALA A 267 26.64 7.97 -3.41
N ILE A 268 25.84 8.28 -2.39
CA ILE A 268 26.34 8.75 -1.08
C ILE A 268 26.82 7.60 -0.20
N PHE A 269 26.04 6.51 -0.10
CA PHE A 269 26.29 5.42 0.85
C PHE A 269 27.20 4.32 0.31
N LEU A 270 27.05 3.96 -0.97
CA LEU A 270 27.85 2.91 -1.60
C LEU A 270 29.00 3.49 -2.44
N GLY A 271 28.98 4.80 -2.73
CA GLY A 271 29.92 5.40 -3.68
C GLY A 271 29.67 4.95 -5.13
N GLU A 272 28.55 4.27 -5.37
CA GLU A 272 28.11 3.78 -6.67
C GLU A 272 27.34 4.91 -7.37
N ALA A 273 28.09 5.85 -7.96
CA ALA A 273 27.48 6.92 -8.77
C ALA A 273 27.03 6.37 -10.13
N VAL A 274 25.95 6.93 -10.68
CA VAL A 274 25.45 6.60 -12.02
C VAL A 274 26.46 7.02 -13.09
N LYS A 275 27.00 6.05 -13.81
CA LYS A 275 28.01 6.27 -14.87
C LYS A 275 27.42 6.28 -16.27
N GLY A 276 26.30 5.58 -16.49
CA GLY A 276 25.70 5.43 -17.81
C GLY A 276 24.97 6.69 -18.30
N ALA A 277 25.26 7.13 -19.53
CA ALA A 277 24.51 8.20 -20.20
C ALA A 277 23.01 7.85 -20.33
N LEU A 278 22.70 6.56 -20.51
CA LEU A 278 21.33 6.05 -20.56
C LEU A 278 20.60 6.24 -19.22
N SER A 279 21.29 5.99 -18.11
CA SER A 279 20.76 6.19 -16.76
C SER A 279 20.51 7.67 -16.46
N TRP A 280 21.41 8.57 -16.88
CA TRP A 280 21.17 10.01 -16.77
C TRP A 280 19.98 10.47 -17.62
N ALA A 281 19.87 10.00 -18.86
CA ALA A 281 18.73 10.30 -19.72
C ALA A 281 17.41 9.82 -19.09
N GLY A 282 17.39 8.59 -18.55
CA GLY A 282 16.24 8.05 -17.84
C GLY A 282 15.86 8.87 -16.60
N LEU A 283 16.85 9.34 -15.83
CA LEU A 283 16.63 10.17 -14.63
C LEU A 283 16.05 11.55 -14.99
N VAL A 284 16.59 12.21 -16.01
CA VAL A 284 16.06 13.48 -16.55
C VAL A 284 14.62 13.29 -17.04
N LEU A 285 14.35 12.18 -17.71
CA LEU A 285 13.02 11.87 -18.24
C LEU A 285 12.00 11.65 -17.10
N VAL A 286 12.36 10.91 -16.05
CA VAL A 286 11.53 10.73 -14.85
C VAL A 286 11.22 12.08 -14.17
N VAL A 287 12.23 12.90 -13.94
CA VAL A 287 12.06 14.22 -13.30
C VAL A 287 11.19 15.11 -14.19
N GLY A 288 11.50 15.20 -15.48
CA GLY A 288 10.75 15.97 -16.46
C GLY A 288 9.28 15.57 -16.53
N ALA A 289 8.97 14.27 -16.58
CA ALA A 289 7.60 13.76 -16.61
C ALA A 289 6.78 14.14 -15.38
N ILE A 290 7.40 14.14 -14.20
CA ILE A 290 6.71 14.47 -12.96
C ILE A 290 6.57 15.98 -12.80
N SER A 291 7.59 16.75 -13.20
CA SER A 291 7.51 18.21 -13.26
C SER A 291 6.41 18.67 -14.22
N THR A 292 6.31 18.10 -15.42
CA THR A 292 5.25 18.44 -16.38
C THR A 292 3.87 18.05 -15.87
N TYR A 293 3.73 16.88 -15.22
CA TYR A 293 2.48 16.50 -14.56
C TYR A 293 2.06 17.50 -13.49
N LEU A 294 2.97 17.89 -12.60
CA LEU A 294 2.69 18.85 -11.53
C LEU A 294 2.30 20.22 -12.07
N VAL A 295 2.99 20.70 -13.11
CA VAL A 295 2.67 21.96 -13.78
C VAL A 295 1.29 21.88 -14.46
N ALA A 296 1.01 20.80 -15.19
CA ALA A 296 -0.28 20.59 -15.85
C ALA A 296 -1.43 20.54 -14.82
N LYS A 297 -1.20 19.90 -13.67
CA LYS A 297 -2.16 19.87 -12.56
C LYS A 297 -2.38 21.25 -11.95
N ALA A 298 -1.32 22.03 -11.73
CA ALA A 298 -1.41 23.38 -11.19
C ALA A 298 -2.13 24.35 -12.15
N LEU A 299 -1.87 24.24 -13.46
CA LEU A 299 -2.56 25.02 -14.49
C LEU A 299 -4.03 24.62 -14.61
N GLY A 300 -4.34 23.32 -14.52
CA GLY A 300 -5.71 22.81 -14.50
C GLY A 300 -6.52 23.39 -13.33
N ALA A 301 -5.93 23.41 -12.13
CA ALA A 301 -6.56 23.99 -10.94
C ALA A 301 -6.81 25.50 -11.05
N ARG A 302 -6.01 26.23 -11.84
CA ARG A 302 -6.20 27.67 -12.09
C ARG A 302 -7.31 27.96 -13.10
N ASN A 303 -7.50 27.07 -14.07
CA ASN A 303 -8.50 27.21 -15.13
C ASN A 303 -9.90 26.75 -14.71
N GLU A 304 -10.00 25.95 -13.65
CA GLU A 304 -11.26 25.77 -12.93
C GLU A 304 -11.57 27.07 -12.18
N THR A 305 -12.09 28.07 -12.92
CA THR A 305 -12.69 29.26 -12.31
C THR A 305 -13.64 28.83 -11.20
N PRO A 306 -13.71 29.52 -10.05
CA PRO A 306 -14.68 29.26 -8.97
C PRO A 306 -16.12 29.62 -9.39
N GLY A 307 -16.48 29.38 -10.65
CA GLY A 307 -17.82 29.47 -11.17
C GLY A 307 -18.60 28.30 -10.60
N LYS A 308 -19.51 28.61 -9.66
CA LYS A 308 -20.56 27.78 -9.09
C LYS A 308 -20.20 26.30 -9.13
N ILE A 309 -19.71 25.79 -8.01
CA ILE A 309 -19.94 24.38 -7.65
C ILE A 309 -21.47 24.24 -7.63
N GLU A 310 -22.09 24.02 -8.80
CA GLU A 310 -23.39 23.39 -8.86
C GLU A 310 -23.17 22.11 -8.07
N PRO A 311 -23.85 21.94 -6.93
CA PRO A 311 -23.69 20.76 -6.12
C PRO A 311 -23.92 19.61 -7.08
N LYS A 312 -22.85 18.87 -7.41
CA LYS A 312 -22.95 17.64 -8.19
C LYS A 312 -24.06 16.88 -7.49
N GLY A 313 -25.18 16.74 -8.21
CA GLY A 313 -26.43 16.24 -7.68
C GLY A 313 -26.14 15.18 -6.66
N SER A 314 -26.64 15.39 -5.44
CA SER A 314 -26.41 14.54 -4.27
C SER A 314 -26.20 13.10 -4.69
N PHE A 315 -25.30 12.37 -4.05
CA PHE A 315 -25.17 10.92 -4.28
C PHE A 315 -26.55 10.21 -4.34
N MET A 316 -27.57 10.74 -3.66
CA MET A 316 -28.98 10.37 -3.82
C MET A 316 -29.59 10.61 -5.20
N GLU A 317 -29.34 11.71 -5.91
CA GLU A 317 -29.78 11.89 -7.31
C GLU A 317 -29.05 10.96 -8.28
N MET A 318 -27.76 10.68 -8.05
CA MET A 318 -27.02 9.71 -8.86
C MET A 318 -27.53 8.28 -8.60
N MET A 319 -27.82 7.92 -7.34
CA MET A 319 -28.48 6.67 -6.98
C MET A 319 -29.90 6.61 -7.50
N GLN A 320 -30.70 7.67 -7.41
CA GLN A 320 -32.08 7.71 -7.92
C GLN A 320 -32.10 7.61 -9.45
N ASN A 321 -31.13 8.20 -10.16
CA ASN A 321 -31.00 8.04 -11.60
C ASN A 321 -30.54 6.63 -11.98
N THR A 322 -29.69 5.99 -11.17
CA THR A 322 -29.26 4.60 -11.38
C THR A 322 -30.41 3.62 -11.08
N ILE A 323 -31.16 3.83 -9.98
CA ILE A 323 -32.37 3.07 -9.63
C ILE A 323 -33.47 3.31 -10.67
N ARG A 324 -33.68 4.52 -11.19
CA ARG A 324 -34.63 4.77 -12.29
C ARG A 324 -34.22 4.07 -13.59
N ARG A 325 -32.92 3.97 -13.86
CA ARG A 325 -32.41 3.23 -15.03
C ARG A 325 -32.52 1.71 -14.84
N MET A 326 -32.30 1.20 -13.63
CA MET A 326 -32.50 -0.21 -13.29
C MET A 326 -34.00 -0.57 -13.15
N GLY A 327 -34.86 0.36 -12.75
CA GLY A 327 -36.31 0.19 -12.68
C GLY A 327 -37.02 0.32 -14.04
N ARG A 328 -36.30 0.73 -15.09
CA ARG A 328 -36.77 0.71 -16.48
C ARG A 328 -36.41 -0.57 -17.23
N SER A 329 -35.78 -1.55 -16.58
CA SER A 329 -35.62 -2.88 -17.18
C SER A 329 -36.91 -3.69 -17.02
N ASP A 330 -37.67 -3.66 -18.11
CA ASP A 330 -38.53 -4.74 -18.61
C ASP A 330 -39.83 -5.05 -17.83
N PRO A 331 -41.00 -4.52 -18.25
CA PRO A 331 -42.30 -4.89 -17.69
C PRO A 331 -42.63 -6.39 -17.82
N ARG A 332 -41.84 -7.19 -18.54
CA ARG A 332 -41.98 -8.65 -18.60
C ARG A 332 -41.51 -9.38 -17.35
N ARG A 333 -40.66 -8.78 -16.50
CA ARG A 333 -40.24 -9.42 -15.22
C ARG A 333 -41.23 -9.22 -14.07
N ALA A 334 -42.08 -8.20 -14.13
CA ALA A 334 -43.11 -7.99 -13.11
C ALA A 334 -44.21 -9.07 -13.14
N ALA A 335 -44.44 -9.72 -14.29
CA ALA A 335 -45.43 -10.78 -14.43
C ALA A 335 -45.00 -12.12 -13.78
N TYR A 336 -43.71 -12.35 -13.56
CA TYR A 336 -43.24 -13.59 -12.94
C TYR A 336 -43.27 -13.57 -11.40
N VAL A 337 -43.13 -12.39 -10.78
CA VAL A 337 -43.10 -12.28 -9.30
C VAL A 337 -44.51 -12.27 -8.69
N SER A 338 -45.56 -11.95 -9.47
CA SER A 338 -46.95 -12.03 -9.00
C SER A 338 -47.53 -13.44 -8.98
N VAL A 339 -46.93 -14.42 -9.66
CA VAL A 339 -47.43 -15.81 -9.66
C VAL A 339 -46.95 -16.56 -8.40
N GLU A 340 -45.71 -16.33 -7.96
CA GLU A 340 -45.11 -17.06 -6.84
C GLU A 340 -45.64 -16.62 -5.46
N ARG A 341 -46.33 -15.48 -5.37
CA ARG A 341 -46.89 -14.96 -4.11
C ARG A 341 -48.31 -15.47 -3.80
N THR A 342 -48.96 -16.15 -4.74
CA THR A 342 -50.34 -16.64 -4.54
C THR A 342 -50.37 -18.06 -3.98
N GLU A 343 -49.27 -18.81 -4.05
CA GLU A 343 -49.21 -20.20 -3.56
C GLU A 343 -48.83 -20.35 -2.08
N VAL A 344 -48.38 -19.28 -1.41
CA VAL A 344 -47.86 -19.35 -0.03
C VAL A 344 -48.87 -18.89 1.05
N SER A 345 -50.06 -18.41 0.69
CA SER A 345 -51.06 -17.93 1.65
C SER A 345 -52.19 -18.92 1.97
N ILE A 346 -52.00 -20.22 1.73
CA ILE A 346 -52.98 -21.26 2.10
C ILE A 346 -52.31 -22.33 2.98
N GLU A 347 -51.71 -21.97 4.13
CA GLU A 347 -51.30 -23.01 5.09
C GLU A 347 -51.12 -22.58 6.57
N GLU A 348 -51.66 -21.43 7.01
CA GLU A 348 -51.58 -21.06 8.43
C GLU A 348 -52.92 -20.52 8.95
N ASP A 349 -53.91 -21.40 9.06
CA ASP A 349 -55.08 -21.19 9.93
C ASP A 349 -55.48 -22.55 10.51
N GLY A 350 -54.94 -22.89 11.69
CA GLY A 350 -55.34 -24.15 12.35
C GLY A 350 -54.46 -24.65 13.49
N LYS A 351 -54.37 -23.92 14.61
CA LYS A 351 -54.13 -24.45 15.98
C LYS A 351 -54.07 -23.25 16.92
N GLY A 352 -54.93 -23.08 17.93
CA GLY A 352 -55.67 -24.06 18.70
C GLY A 352 -55.46 -23.70 20.17
N ASP A 353 -56.42 -22.99 20.74
CA ASP A 353 -56.52 -22.65 22.16
C ASP A 353 -56.43 -23.88 23.06
N ALA A 354 -55.65 -23.79 24.15
CA ALA A 354 -55.86 -24.61 25.34
C ALA A 354 -55.22 -23.99 26.60
N ALA A 355 -56.12 -23.53 27.47
CA ALA A 355 -56.15 -23.74 28.92
C ALA A 355 -55.19 -22.95 29.84
N ASP A 356 -55.80 -21.95 30.48
CA ASP A 356 -55.61 -21.58 31.88
C ASP A 356 -55.72 -22.79 32.82
N VAL A 357 -54.79 -22.88 33.79
CA VAL A 357 -55.02 -23.55 35.08
C VAL A 357 -54.29 -22.75 36.17
N GLU A 358 -55.08 -22.02 36.97
CA GLU A 358 -54.74 -21.56 38.32
C GLU A 358 -54.65 -22.75 39.28
N GLY A 359 -53.79 -22.66 40.30
CA GLY A 359 -53.84 -23.54 41.47
C GLY A 359 -52.64 -23.41 42.42
N ASP A 360 -52.86 -22.63 43.48
CA ASP A 360 -52.24 -22.58 44.83
C ASP A 360 -50.71 -22.47 45.02
#